data_AF-A0A3D4BXU2-F1
#
_entry.id   AF-A0A3D4BXU2-F1
#
_cell.length_a   1.000
_cell.length_b   1.000
_cell.length_c   1.000
_cell.angle_alpha   90.00
_cell.angle_beta   90.00
_cell.angle_gamma   90.00
#
_symmetry.space_group_name_H-M   'P 1'
#
loop_
_entity.id
_entity.type
_entity.pdbx_description
1 polymer ?
#
loop_
_entity_poly.entity_id
_entity_poly.type
_entity_poly.pdbx_seq_one_letter_code
_entity_poly.pdbx_strand_id
1 'polypeptide(L)'
;MGVDFGYIEEYNPQRGFGFVGSTFQNKEIFEKGTFFHITKIKRKYPDLAQNLDNGICENICFWYETDKKDNKDQLCNIWLNTNDVPTEYKENITTKIEELWLKINKNSPHWLEKITIDLLGLDRTEELKQTRENLKLQKEEAEQKNNLSPRELRAEFIRKINQRSLKDIYLGLPIHLVDKVLWVSLEKRKNPLSHIPGGSDVVVEYHNGCAFGYNRIKLPSSYIYTILYNQMEDDFDYLAEQSQIAIVKDRVSKIFAREYDNQDERYHIPFEEVWNSETSNNLPWQCFKH
;
A
#
# COMPACT_ATOMS: atom_id res chain seq x y z
N MET A 1 28.30 -11.61 21.46
CA MET A 1 28.81 -10.23 21.49
C MET A 1 28.19 -9.48 20.32
N GLY A 2 27.90 -8.19 20.49
CA GLY A 2 27.24 -7.40 19.46
C GLY A 2 27.79 -5.99 19.44
N VAL A 3 27.97 -5.45 18.24
CA VAL A 3 28.31 -4.05 18.02
C VAL A 3 27.02 -3.23 17.98
N ASP A 4 27.07 -2.08 18.62
CA ASP A 4 26.02 -1.09 18.66
C ASP A 4 26.58 0.31 18.43
N PHE A 5 25.70 1.27 18.19
CA PHE A 5 26.02 2.68 18.06
C PHE A 5 25.29 3.44 19.15
N GLY A 6 25.87 4.51 19.68
CA GLY A 6 25.23 5.22 20.77
C GLY A 6 25.87 6.55 21.11
N TYR A 7 25.14 7.30 21.93
CA TYR A 7 25.55 8.58 22.49
C TYR A 7 25.87 8.41 23.97
N ILE A 8 26.83 9.16 24.47
CA ILE A 8 26.98 9.30 25.91
C ILE A 8 25.73 10.00 26.45
N GLU A 9 24.96 9.30 27.28
CA GLU A 9 23.77 9.83 27.95
C GLU A 9 24.14 10.57 29.23
N GLU A 10 25.09 10.02 29.98
CA GLU A 10 25.55 10.55 31.26
C GLU A 10 27.04 10.24 31.44
N TYR A 11 27.79 11.21 31.95
CA TYR A 11 29.16 11.01 32.39
C TYR A 11 29.42 11.75 33.70
N ASN A 12 29.99 11.05 34.68
CA ASN A 12 30.42 11.63 35.95
C ASN A 12 31.95 11.78 35.98
N PRO A 13 32.50 13.00 35.77
CA PRO A 13 33.96 13.19 35.72
C PRO A 13 34.65 12.93 37.06
N GLN A 14 33.96 13.09 38.19
CA GLN A 14 34.54 12.81 39.52
C GLN A 14 34.74 11.31 39.75
N ARG A 15 33.84 10.48 39.21
CA ARG A 15 33.86 9.02 39.40
C ARG A 15 34.42 8.26 38.20
N GLY A 16 34.62 8.93 37.07
CA GLY A 16 35.21 8.35 35.86
C GLY A 16 34.33 7.28 35.20
N PHE A 17 33.01 7.36 35.30
CA PHE A 17 32.10 6.43 34.64
C PHE A 17 30.88 7.12 34.05
N GLY A 18 30.22 6.43 33.12
CA GLY A 18 29.02 6.92 32.47
C GLY A 18 28.20 5.81 31.83
N PHE A 19 27.19 6.25 31.06
CA PHE A 19 26.28 5.38 30.32
C PHE A 19 26.19 5.83 28.86
N VAL A 20 26.14 4.85 27.95
CA VAL A 20 25.94 5.06 26.52
C VAL A 20 24.58 4.50 26.13
N GLY A 21 23.77 5.31 25.45
CA GLY A 21 22.47 4.89 24.92
C GLY A 21 22.62 3.82 23.85
N SER A 22 21.66 2.91 23.76
CA SER A 22 21.64 1.87 22.74
C SER A 22 20.75 2.28 21.57
N THR A 23 21.27 2.15 20.36
CA THR A 23 20.55 2.54 19.14
C THR A 23 19.86 1.37 18.48
N PHE A 24 20.53 0.21 18.40
CA PHE A 24 19.97 -0.97 17.75
C PHE A 24 19.33 -1.96 18.72
N GLN A 25 19.79 -2.01 19.98
CA GLN A 25 19.16 -2.89 20.96
C GLN A 25 17.94 -2.18 21.54
N ASN A 26 16.79 -2.84 21.43
CA ASN A 26 15.53 -2.32 21.93
C ASN A 26 15.49 -2.51 23.46
N LYS A 27 16.24 -1.69 24.19
CA LYS A 27 16.17 -1.64 25.66
C LYS A 27 14.94 -0.85 26.05
N GLU A 28 14.17 -1.37 26.99
CA GLU A 28 13.03 -0.65 27.55
C GLU A 28 13.50 0.68 28.15
N ILE A 29 12.62 1.70 28.10
CA ILE A 29 12.88 3.09 28.52
C ILE A 29 13.38 3.19 29.98
N PHE A 30 13.24 2.13 30.77
CA PHE A 30 13.59 2.08 32.19
C PHE A 30 14.98 1.50 32.49
N GLU A 31 15.70 0.95 31.51
CA GLU A 31 17.07 0.48 31.71
C GLU A 31 18.06 1.62 31.43
N LYS A 32 18.88 1.97 32.42
CA LYS A 32 20.05 2.84 32.20
C LYS A 32 20.90 2.23 31.08
N GLY A 33 21.46 3.05 30.20
CA GLY A 33 22.24 2.62 29.03
C GLY A 33 23.43 1.70 29.36
N THR A 34 24.23 1.37 28.35
CA THR A 34 25.40 0.52 28.51
C THR A 34 26.46 1.21 29.38
N PHE A 35 26.89 0.56 30.46
CA PHE A 35 27.87 1.12 31.40
C PHE A 35 29.27 1.18 30.79
N PHE A 36 29.99 2.28 31.01
CA PHE A 36 31.41 2.37 30.71
C PHE A 36 32.20 3.05 31.83
N HIS A 37 33.48 2.69 31.95
CA HIS A 37 34.45 3.40 32.76
C HIS A 37 35.41 4.15 31.82
N ILE A 38 35.82 5.37 32.19
CA ILE A 38 36.64 6.26 31.38
C ILE A 38 37.95 5.63 30.92
N THR A 39 38.50 4.69 31.71
CA THR A 39 39.72 3.94 31.34
C THR A 39 39.60 3.19 30.02
N LYS A 40 38.39 2.77 29.63
CA LYS A 40 38.13 2.11 28.34
C LYS A 40 38.31 3.08 27.17
N ILE A 41 37.85 4.32 27.34
CA ILE A 41 38.00 5.40 26.35
C ILE A 41 39.46 5.89 26.34
N LYS A 42 39.99 6.26 27.51
CA LYS A 42 41.32 6.87 27.68
C LYS A 42 42.46 6.05 27.08
N ARG A 43 42.34 4.72 27.11
CA ARG A 43 43.34 3.81 26.54
C ARG A 43 43.49 3.97 25.01
N LYS A 44 42.40 4.23 24.29
CA LYS A 44 42.38 4.27 22.81
C LYS A 44 42.20 5.69 22.26
N TYR A 45 41.51 6.55 23.02
CA TYR A 45 41.15 7.92 22.65
C TYR A 45 41.40 8.86 23.84
N PRO A 46 42.67 9.17 24.18
CA PRO A 46 43.01 9.98 25.35
C PRO A 46 42.44 11.40 25.28
N ASP A 47 42.42 12.03 24.10
CA ASP A 47 41.89 13.38 23.91
C ASP A 47 40.38 13.43 24.17
N LEU A 48 39.65 12.40 23.72
CA LEU A 48 38.22 12.26 24.01
C LEU A 48 37.96 12.10 25.51
N ALA A 49 38.78 11.30 26.19
CA ALA A 49 38.67 11.15 27.64
C ALA A 49 38.93 12.47 28.37
N GLN A 50 39.91 13.26 27.91
CA GLN A 50 40.19 14.58 28.46
C GLN A 50 39.01 15.54 28.25
N ASN A 51 38.37 15.52 27.09
CA ASN A 51 37.18 16.34 26.82
C ASN A 51 36.03 15.98 27.79
N LEU A 52 35.80 14.68 28.00
CA LEU A 52 34.80 14.19 28.96
C LEU A 52 35.13 14.64 30.39
N ASP A 53 36.38 14.52 30.82
CA ASP A 53 36.83 14.97 32.14
C ASP A 53 36.67 16.49 32.34
N ASN A 54 36.78 17.27 31.26
CA ASN A 54 36.51 18.70 31.24
C ASN A 54 35.01 19.05 31.19
N GLY A 55 34.12 18.05 31.22
CA GLY A 55 32.66 18.24 31.17
C GLY A 55 32.09 18.44 29.78
N ILE A 56 32.88 18.25 28.72
CA ILE A 56 32.42 18.33 27.33
C ILE A 56 31.85 16.97 26.94
N CYS A 57 30.54 16.78 27.13
CA CYS A 57 29.85 15.51 26.85
C CYS A 57 28.80 15.59 25.74
N GLU A 58 28.53 16.78 25.19
CA GLU A 58 27.47 16.98 24.20
C GLU A 58 27.80 16.34 22.85
N ASN A 59 26.83 15.61 22.28
CA ASN A 59 26.87 15.02 20.93
C ASN A 59 28.04 14.04 20.68
N ILE A 60 28.62 13.45 21.72
CA ILE A 60 29.65 12.42 21.55
C ILE A 60 28.95 11.08 21.24
N CYS A 61 29.24 10.56 20.06
CA CYS A 61 28.76 9.26 19.60
C CYS A 61 29.91 8.36 19.14
N PHE A 62 29.72 7.05 19.28
CA PHE A 62 30.67 6.07 18.77
C PHE A 62 30.02 4.69 18.63
N TRP A 63 30.69 3.85 17.86
CA TRP A 63 30.44 2.42 17.83
C TRP A 63 31.06 1.79 19.07
N TYR A 64 30.36 0.83 19.66
CA TYR A 64 30.86 0.10 20.80
C TYR A 64 30.45 -1.37 20.76
N GLU A 65 31.25 -2.18 21.42
CA GLU A 65 30.93 -3.58 21.68
C GLU A 65 30.62 -3.75 23.16
N THR A 66 29.62 -4.58 23.45
CA THR A 66 29.22 -4.94 24.81
C THR A 66 29.67 -6.33 25.18
N ASP A 67 30.12 -6.46 26.41
CA ASP A 67 30.30 -7.73 27.10
C ASP A 67 29.35 -7.80 28.31
N LYS A 68 28.92 -9.01 28.67
CA LYS A 68 28.07 -9.22 29.84
C LYS A 68 28.95 -9.55 31.03
N LYS A 69 29.07 -8.60 31.94
CA LYS A 69 29.75 -8.80 33.22
C LYS A 69 28.75 -8.66 34.36
N ASP A 70 28.65 -9.68 35.21
CA ASP A 70 27.72 -9.70 36.35
C ASP A 70 26.25 -9.41 35.94
N ASN A 71 25.82 -9.99 34.81
CA ASN A 71 24.50 -9.76 34.19
C ASN A 71 24.21 -8.30 33.78
N LYS A 72 25.23 -7.45 33.66
CA LYS A 72 25.11 -6.08 33.16
C LYS A 72 25.91 -5.92 31.88
N ASP A 73 25.35 -5.21 30.92
CA ASP A 73 26.06 -4.85 29.69
C ASP A 73 27.10 -3.78 30.01
N GLN A 74 28.37 -4.14 29.80
CA GLN A 74 29.50 -3.26 29.97
C GLN A 74 30.21 -3.08 28.62
N LEU A 75 30.59 -1.85 28.34
CA LEU A 75 31.39 -1.51 27.19
C LEU A 75 32.79 -2.15 27.28
N CYS A 76 33.20 -2.86 26.22
CA CYS A 76 34.52 -3.49 26.14
C CYS A 76 35.42 -2.89 25.05
N ASN A 77 34.87 -2.55 23.88
CA ASN A 77 35.58 -1.93 22.74
C ASN A 77 34.83 -0.70 22.21
N ILE A 78 35.58 0.22 21.58
CA ILE A 78 35.07 1.49 21.03
C ILE A 78 35.72 1.79 19.68
N TRP A 79 34.94 2.34 18.76
CA TRP A 79 35.41 2.86 17.48
C TRP A 79 34.70 4.18 17.14
N LEU A 80 35.50 5.23 16.88
CA LEU A 80 34.97 6.55 16.49
C LEU A 80 34.54 6.59 15.03
N ASN A 81 35.19 5.81 14.17
CA ASN A 81 34.85 5.71 12.75
C ASN A 81 34.33 4.32 12.42
N THR A 82 33.36 4.27 11.51
CA THR A 82 32.80 3.03 10.98
C THR A 82 33.84 2.14 10.30
N ASN A 83 34.87 2.75 9.70
CA ASN A 83 35.97 2.02 9.06
C ASN A 83 36.81 1.22 10.04
N ASP A 84 36.87 1.63 11.31
CA ASP A 84 37.65 0.96 12.35
C ASP A 84 36.88 -0.24 12.95
N VAL A 85 35.58 -0.37 12.67
CA VAL A 85 34.75 -1.48 13.14
C VAL A 85 35.14 -2.78 12.40
N PRO A 86 35.37 -3.89 13.12
CA PRO A 86 35.79 -5.14 12.50
C PRO A 86 34.82 -5.63 11.43
N THR A 87 35.37 -6.16 10.32
CA THR A 87 34.61 -6.57 9.13
C THR A 87 33.53 -7.61 9.45
N GLU A 88 33.77 -8.50 10.40
CA GLU A 88 32.82 -9.52 10.86
C GLU A 88 31.49 -8.95 11.39
N TYR A 89 31.49 -7.69 11.86
CA TYR A 89 30.27 -7.02 12.33
C TYR A 89 29.57 -6.20 11.26
N LYS A 90 30.25 -5.86 10.15
CA LYS A 90 29.73 -4.89 9.16
C LYS A 90 28.44 -5.37 8.52
N GLU A 91 28.33 -6.65 8.16
CA GLU A 91 27.11 -7.20 7.56
C GLU A 91 25.90 -7.07 8.51
N ASN A 92 26.07 -7.44 9.78
CA ASN A 92 25.01 -7.32 10.79
C ASN A 92 24.57 -5.86 11.01
N ILE A 93 25.55 -4.95 11.06
CA ILE A 93 25.29 -3.51 11.21
C ILE A 93 24.54 -2.97 9.99
N THR A 94 24.95 -3.34 8.78
CA THR A 94 24.29 -2.96 7.53
C THR A 94 22.82 -3.34 7.57
N THR A 95 22.51 -4.61 7.89
CA THR A 95 21.11 -5.08 7.98
C THR A 95 20.31 -4.26 8.97
N LYS A 96 20.85 -3.97 10.16
CA LYS A 96 20.16 -3.16 11.18
C LYS A 96 19.92 -1.72 10.73
N ILE A 97 20.88 -1.09 10.05
CA ILE A 97 20.72 0.26 9.51
C ILE A 97 19.63 0.28 8.44
N GLU A 98 19.64 -0.67 7.52
CA GLU A 98 18.63 -0.78 6.47
C GLU A 98 17.23 -0.99 7.08
N GLU A 99 17.10 -1.85 8.10
CA GLU A 99 15.84 -2.03 8.84
C GLU A 99 15.35 -0.74 9.52
N LEU A 100 16.25 0.10 10.04
CA LEU A 100 15.89 1.39 10.62
C LEU A 100 15.36 2.37 9.56
N TRP A 101 15.96 2.38 8.36
CA TRP A 101 15.46 3.18 7.24
C TRP A 101 14.03 2.80 6.85
N LEU A 102 13.66 1.51 6.94
CA LEU A 102 12.32 1.01 6.63
C LEU A 102 11.29 1.29 7.74
N LYS A 103 11.71 1.64 8.96
CA LYS A 103 10.81 1.98 10.08
C LYS A 103 10.29 3.43 9.94
N ILE A 104 9.20 3.60 9.20
CA ILE A 104 8.59 4.90 8.85
C ILE A 104 7.97 5.61 10.08
N ASN A 105 7.64 4.87 11.13
CA ASN A 105 6.84 5.37 12.27
C ASN A 105 7.62 6.27 13.25
N LYS A 106 8.94 6.38 13.11
CA LYS A 106 9.79 7.27 13.91
C LYS A 106 10.43 8.30 13.00
N ASN A 107 10.55 9.56 13.44
CA ASN A 107 11.39 10.53 12.73
C ASN A 107 12.79 9.95 12.51
N SER A 108 13.33 10.12 11.30
CA SER A 108 14.67 9.62 11.01
C SER A 108 15.65 10.36 11.92
N PRO A 109 16.42 9.64 12.76
CA PRO A 109 17.41 10.30 13.60
C PRO A 109 18.47 10.98 12.73
N HIS A 110 18.91 12.18 13.11
CA HIS A 110 19.90 12.96 12.36
C HIS A 110 21.22 12.21 12.10
N TRP A 111 21.53 11.21 12.94
CA TRP A 111 22.74 10.41 12.84
C TRP A 111 22.64 9.25 11.87
N LEU A 112 21.43 8.79 11.55
CA LEU A 112 21.23 7.61 10.71
C LEU A 112 21.84 7.83 9.34
N GLU A 113 21.62 9.01 8.76
CA GLU A 113 22.21 9.39 7.48
C GLU A 113 23.73 9.37 7.52
N LYS A 114 24.33 10.04 8.51
CA LYS A 114 25.78 10.12 8.65
C LYS A 114 26.41 8.72 8.71
N ILE A 115 25.92 7.85 9.58
CA ILE A 115 26.51 6.51 9.72
C ILE A 115 26.24 5.61 8.52
N THR A 116 25.14 5.84 7.79
CA THR A 116 24.83 5.10 6.55
C THR A 116 25.80 5.50 5.45
N ILE A 117 26.12 6.79 5.31
CA ILE A 117 27.13 7.28 4.37
C ILE A 117 28.49 6.67 4.70
N ASP A 118 28.87 6.70 5.99
CA ASP A 118 30.17 6.16 6.43
C ASP A 118 30.30 4.65 6.22
N LEU A 119 29.19 3.89 6.26
CA LEU A 119 29.19 2.43 6.12
C LEU A 119 29.00 1.96 4.67
N LEU A 120 28.02 2.54 3.97
CA LEU A 120 27.51 2.06 2.68
C LEU A 120 27.79 3.02 1.52
N GLY A 121 28.29 4.22 1.81
CA GLY A 121 28.52 5.26 0.83
C GLY A 121 27.28 6.10 0.52
N LEU A 122 27.51 7.16 -0.26
CA LEU A 122 26.49 8.14 -0.59
C LEU A 122 25.37 7.55 -1.45
N ASP A 123 25.71 6.77 -2.48
CA ASP A 123 24.74 6.24 -3.46
C ASP A 123 23.69 5.36 -2.77
N ARG A 124 24.13 4.39 -1.96
CA ARG A 124 23.22 3.50 -1.22
C ARG A 124 22.38 4.26 -0.19
N THR A 125 22.95 5.30 0.43
CA THR A 125 22.20 6.14 1.36
C THR A 125 21.06 6.87 0.66
N GLU A 126 21.31 7.38 -0.54
CA GLU A 126 20.28 8.09 -1.32
C GLU A 126 19.16 7.13 -1.78
N GLU A 127 19.50 5.91 -2.19
CA GLU A 127 18.50 4.86 -2.48
C GLU A 127 17.60 4.56 -1.27
N LEU A 128 18.18 4.44 -0.07
CA LEU A 128 17.45 4.18 1.17
C LEU A 128 16.55 5.35 1.56
N LYS A 129 17.01 6.60 1.37
CA LYS A 129 16.18 7.80 1.55
C LYS A 129 14.99 7.81 0.61
N GLN A 130 15.22 7.60 -0.68
CA GLN A 130 14.15 7.54 -1.68
C GLN A 130 13.13 6.44 -1.35
N THR A 131 13.63 5.26 -0.96
CA THR A 131 12.78 4.14 -0.53
C THR A 131 11.92 4.54 0.66
N ARG A 132 12.50 5.19 1.67
CA ARG A 132 11.78 5.65 2.86
C ARG A 132 10.71 6.70 2.53
N GLU A 133 11.01 7.66 1.66
CA GLU A 133 10.02 8.67 1.24
C GLU A 133 8.88 8.05 0.42
N ASN A 134 9.18 7.11 -0.47
CA ASN A 134 8.15 6.35 -1.19
C ASN A 134 7.23 5.58 -0.24
N LEU A 135 7.79 4.96 0.81
CA LEU A 135 7.01 4.24 1.81
C LEU A 135 6.15 5.17 2.67
N LYS A 136 6.63 6.38 3.01
CA LYS A 136 5.80 7.42 3.66
C LYS A 136 4.62 7.80 2.78
N LEU A 137 4.87 8.08 1.51
CA LEU A 137 3.83 8.44 0.56
C LEU A 137 2.78 7.33 0.43
N GLN A 138 3.19 6.07 0.30
CA GLN A 138 2.27 4.92 0.26
C GLN A 138 1.43 4.80 1.54
N LYS A 139 2.04 5.03 2.70
CA LYS A 139 1.33 5.00 3.98
C LYS A 139 0.31 6.14 4.08
N GLU A 140 0.68 7.35 3.68
CA GLU A 140 -0.22 8.50 3.64
C GLU A 140 -1.38 8.26 2.65
N GLU A 141 -1.11 7.70 1.47
CA GLU A 141 -2.16 7.33 0.51
C GLU A 141 -3.10 6.25 1.07
N ALA A 142 -2.58 5.26 1.80
CA ALA A 142 -3.38 4.21 2.42
C ALA A 142 -4.23 4.75 3.58
N GLU A 143 -3.67 5.63 4.40
CA GLU A 143 -4.38 6.30 5.50
C GLU A 143 -5.45 7.27 4.96
N GLN A 144 -5.17 8.02 3.90
CA GLN A 144 -6.16 8.83 3.21
C GLN A 144 -7.28 7.94 2.67
N LYS A 145 -6.99 6.85 1.94
CA LYS A 145 -8.01 5.91 1.45
C LYS A 145 -8.88 5.32 2.56
N ASN A 146 -8.32 5.09 3.75
CA ASN A 146 -9.06 4.56 4.89
C ASN A 146 -9.88 5.63 5.64
N ASN A 147 -9.51 6.91 5.54
CA ASN A 147 -10.20 8.04 6.18
C ASN A 147 -11.20 8.76 5.25
N LEU A 148 -11.18 8.46 3.95
CA LEU A 148 -12.13 9.04 3.01
C LEU A 148 -13.52 8.42 3.24
N SER A 149 -14.51 9.28 3.46
CA SER A 149 -15.91 8.85 3.48
C SER A 149 -16.30 8.26 2.11
N PRO A 150 -17.37 7.44 2.04
CA PRO A 150 -17.85 6.90 0.76
C PRO A 150 -18.11 7.97 -0.32
N ARG A 151 -18.38 9.22 0.09
CA ARG A 151 -18.53 10.36 -0.83
C ARG A 151 -17.20 10.85 -1.40
N GLU A 152 -16.14 10.84 -0.62
CA GLU A 152 -14.83 11.34 -1.06
C GLU A 152 -14.05 10.30 -1.85
N LEU A 153 -14.20 9.01 -1.51
CA LEU A 153 -13.76 7.90 -2.38
C LEU A 153 -14.44 8.00 -3.76
N ARG A 154 -15.73 8.36 -3.81
CA ARG A 154 -16.45 8.62 -5.06
C ARG A 154 -15.90 9.83 -5.81
N ALA A 155 -15.57 10.92 -5.12
CA ALA A 155 -14.99 12.11 -5.73
C ALA A 155 -13.56 11.86 -6.27
N GLU A 156 -12.73 11.11 -5.54
CA GLU A 156 -11.38 10.77 -5.98
C GLU A 156 -11.40 9.75 -7.13
N PHE A 157 -12.32 8.78 -7.09
CA PHE A 157 -12.59 7.88 -8.20
C PHE A 157 -13.02 8.66 -9.45
N ILE A 158 -13.95 9.60 -9.33
CA ILE A 158 -14.34 10.51 -10.41
C ILE A 158 -13.14 11.34 -10.91
N ARG A 159 -12.26 11.83 -10.01
CA ARG A 159 -11.06 12.59 -10.39
C ARG A 159 -10.03 11.75 -11.14
N LYS A 160 -9.80 10.50 -10.72
CA LYS A 160 -8.92 9.54 -11.41
C LYS A 160 -9.49 9.11 -12.76
N ILE A 161 -10.81 8.96 -12.88
CA ILE A 161 -11.45 8.71 -14.17
C ILE A 161 -11.37 9.96 -15.07
N ASN A 162 -11.46 11.18 -14.52
CA ASN A 162 -11.28 12.40 -15.30
C ASN A 162 -9.87 12.58 -15.90
N GLN A 163 -8.84 11.92 -15.36
CA GLN A 163 -7.49 11.89 -15.96
C GLN A 163 -7.34 10.89 -17.11
N ARG A 164 -8.23 9.89 -17.21
CA ARG A 164 -8.36 9.00 -18.38
C ARG A 164 -9.73 9.24 -18.99
N SER A 165 -9.85 10.30 -19.79
CA SER A 165 -10.98 10.63 -20.67
C SER A 165 -12.19 9.69 -20.45
N LEU A 166 -13.14 10.11 -19.58
CA LEU A 166 -14.43 9.42 -19.34
C LEU A 166 -15.11 8.96 -20.64
N LYS A 167 -14.79 9.62 -21.76
CA LYS A 167 -15.29 9.34 -23.10
C LYS A 167 -14.92 7.95 -23.61
N ASP A 168 -13.80 7.36 -23.18
CA ASP A 168 -13.32 6.09 -23.74
C ASP A 168 -13.90 4.87 -23.01
N ILE A 169 -14.21 4.99 -21.71
CA ILE A 169 -14.82 3.88 -20.95
C ILE A 169 -16.30 3.69 -21.30
N TYR A 170 -17.01 4.78 -21.57
CA TYR A 170 -18.45 4.83 -21.82
C TYR A 170 -18.80 5.16 -23.27
N LEU A 171 -17.84 4.99 -24.19
CA LEU A 171 -18.05 5.19 -25.61
C LEU A 171 -19.33 4.44 -26.05
N GLY A 172 -20.25 5.11 -26.74
CA GLY A 172 -21.52 4.51 -27.20
C GLY A 172 -22.67 4.48 -26.19
N LEU A 173 -22.44 4.72 -24.89
CA LEU A 173 -23.54 4.87 -23.94
C LEU A 173 -24.24 6.23 -24.06
N PRO A 174 -25.57 6.28 -23.88
CA PRO A 174 -26.30 7.53 -23.70
C PRO A 174 -25.70 8.40 -22.59
N ILE A 175 -25.65 9.72 -22.82
CA ILE A 175 -24.96 10.65 -21.91
C ILE A 175 -25.56 10.65 -20.50
N HIS A 176 -26.85 10.37 -20.37
CA HIS A 176 -27.55 10.32 -19.07
C HIS A 176 -27.20 9.09 -18.23
N LEU A 177 -26.47 8.12 -18.80
CA LEU A 177 -26.03 6.92 -18.11
C LEU A 177 -24.58 7.01 -17.61
N VAL A 178 -23.75 7.85 -18.23
CA VAL A 178 -22.28 7.94 -17.97
C VAL A 178 -21.95 8.10 -16.49
N ASP A 179 -22.77 8.82 -15.75
CA ASP A 179 -22.65 9.12 -14.31
C ASP A 179 -23.58 8.29 -13.41
N LYS A 180 -24.45 7.46 -13.99
CA LYS A 180 -25.41 6.60 -13.29
C LYS A 180 -25.03 5.14 -13.22
N VAL A 181 -24.16 4.65 -14.12
CA VAL A 181 -23.78 3.23 -14.13
C VAL A 181 -23.03 2.84 -12.84
N LEU A 182 -23.65 1.95 -12.07
CA LEU A 182 -23.04 1.32 -10.89
C LEU A 182 -22.39 0.01 -11.33
N TRP A 183 -21.06 0.03 -11.47
CA TRP A 183 -20.30 -1.16 -11.82
C TRP A 183 -20.22 -2.15 -10.64
N VAL A 184 -20.63 -3.39 -10.88
CA VAL A 184 -20.54 -4.45 -9.87
C VAL A 184 -19.08 -4.86 -9.69
N SER A 185 -18.54 -4.68 -8.48
CA SER A 185 -17.14 -5.02 -8.15
C SER A 185 -16.80 -6.48 -8.47
N LEU A 186 -15.59 -6.69 -9.02
CA LEU A 186 -15.04 -8.01 -9.31
C LEU A 186 -14.89 -8.87 -8.05
N GLU A 187 -14.58 -8.26 -6.90
CA GLU A 187 -14.36 -8.94 -5.62
C GLU A 187 -15.62 -9.66 -5.10
N LYS A 188 -16.80 -9.22 -5.55
CA LYS A 188 -18.09 -9.81 -5.15
C LYS A 188 -18.54 -10.94 -6.06
N ARG A 189 -17.77 -11.27 -7.12
CA ARG A 189 -18.17 -12.26 -8.12
C ARG A 189 -17.65 -13.63 -7.74
N LYS A 190 -18.53 -14.63 -7.83
CA LYS A 190 -18.21 -16.03 -7.52
C LYS A 190 -17.75 -16.82 -8.74
N ASN A 191 -17.97 -16.32 -9.96
CA ASN A 191 -17.62 -17.02 -11.19
C ASN A 191 -16.13 -16.79 -11.53
N PRO A 192 -15.28 -17.85 -11.57
CA PRO A 192 -13.87 -17.73 -11.90
C PRO A 192 -13.61 -17.06 -13.25
N LEU A 193 -14.50 -17.26 -14.24
CA LEU A 193 -14.36 -16.69 -15.58
C LEU A 193 -14.43 -15.16 -15.60
N SER A 194 -15.07 -14.54 -14.60
CA SER A 194 -15.13 -13.07 -14.48
C SER A 194 -13.79 -12.43 -14.13
N HIS A 195 -12.81 -13.21 -13.69
CA HIS A 195 -11.47 -12.72 -13.36
C HIS A 195 -10.51 -12.76 -14.56
N ILE A 196 -10.89 -13.43 -15.65
CA ILE A 196 -10.10 -13.52 -16.88
C ILE A 196 -10.42 -12.31 -17.78
N PRO A 197 -9.42 -11.52 -18.24
CA PRO A 197 -9.63 -10.43 -19.18
C PRO A 197 -10.35 -10.84 -20.48
N GLY A 198 -11.02 -9.88 -21.15
CA GLY A 198 -11.82 -10.10 -22.36
C GLY A 198 -13.29 -10.47 -22.10
N GLY A 199 -14.09 -10.62 -23.14
CA GLY A 199 -15.52 -10.95 -23.10
C GLY A 199 -16.39 -9.72 -23.38
N SER A 200 -17.48 -9.58 -22.65
CA SER A 200 -18.44 -8.48 -22.85
C SER A 200 -18.55 -7.58 -21.64
N ASP A 201 -18.79 -6.30 -21.88
CA ASP A 201 -19.38 -5.41 -20.88
C ASP A 201 -20.87 -5.27 -21.19
N VAL A 202 -21.70 -5.29 -20.15
CA VAL A 202 -23.15 -5.09 -20.26
C VAL A 202 -23.61 -4.06 -19.25
N VAL A 203 -24.46 -3.13 -19.68
CA VAL A 203 -25.12 -2.13 -18.85
C VAL A 203 -26.61 -2.34 -18.94
N VAL A 204 -27.28 -2.52 -17.80
CA VAL A 204 -28.73 -2.71 -17.70
C VAL A 204 -29.33 -1.46 -17.06
N GLU A 205 -30.17 -0.74 -17.80
CA GLU A 205 -30.94 0.42 -17.35
C GLU A 205 -32.34 -0.03 -16.93
N TYR A 206 -32.76 0.35 -15.72
CA TYR A 206 -34.06 0.03 -15.14
C TYR A 206 -34.98 1.25 -15.15
N HIS A 207 -36.30 1.04 -15.19
CA HIS A 207 -37.29 2.13 -15.20
C HIS A 207 -37.26 2.99 -13.93
N ASN A 208 -36.76 2.47 -12.81
CA ASN A 208 -36.56 3.23 -11.58
C ASN A 208 -35.37 4.21 -11.64
N GLY A 209 -34.69 4.33 -12.79
CA GLY A 209 -33.58 5.24 -13.03
C GLY A 209 -32.21 4.70 -12.59
N CYS A 210 -32.15 3.47 -12.08
CA CYS A 210 -30.89 2.80 -11.78
C CYS A 210 -30.27 2.19 -13.05
N ALA A 211 -28.94 2.22 -13.15
CA ALA A 211 -28.21 1.50 -14.19
C ALA A 211 -27.07 0.68 -13.57
N PHE A 212 -27.00 -0.61 -13.90
CA PHE A 212 -25.96 -1.50 -13.37
C PHE A 212 -25.05 -1.99 -14.48
N GLY A 213 -23.74 -1.89 -14.24
CA GLY A 213 -22.70 -2.29 -15.19
C GLY A 213 -22.00 -3.58 -14.75
N TYR A 214 -21.82 -4.48 -15.70
CA TYR A 214 -21.15 -5.77 -15.51
C TYR A 214 -20.09 -5.90 -16.59
N ASN A 215 -18.83 -6.08 -16.19
CA ASN A 215 -17.69 -6.19 -17.13
C ASN A 215 -17.15 -7.61 -17.23
N ARG A 216 -16.36 -7.94 -18.27
CA ARG A 216 -15.68 -9.25 -18.41
C ARG A 216 -16.64 -10.46 -18.35
N ILE A 217 -17.81 -10.33 -18.97
CA ILE A 217 -18.80 -11.40 -19.04
C ILE A 217 -18.46 -12.31 -20.21
N LYS A 218 -18.23 -13.60 -19.97
CA LYS A 218 -17.90 -14.55 -21.05
C LYS A 218 -19.12 -15.06 -21.81
N LEU A 219 -20.26 -15.16 -21.13
CA LEU A 219 -21.51 -15.67 -21.67
C LEU A 219 -22.63 -14.65 -21.33
N PRO A 220 -22.72 -13.53 -22.07
CA PRO A 220 -23.63 -12.45 -21.73
C PRO A 220 -25.10 -12.88 -21.74
N SER A 221 -25.51 -13.77 -22.65
CA SER A 221 -26.85 -14.37 -22.66
C SER A 221 -27.20 -15.04 -21.32
N SER A 222 -26.40 -16.01 -20.89
CA SER A 222 -26.62 -16.75 -19.63
C SER A 222 -26.52 -15.85 -18.40
N TYR A 223 -25.62 -14.87 -18.43
CA TYR A 223 -25.45 -13.92 -17.34
C TYR A 223 -26.68 -13.02 -17.19
N ILE A 224 -27.19 -12.47 -18.29
CA ILE A 224 -28.36 -11.59 -18.31
C ILE A 224 -29.62 -12.34 -17.87
N TYR A 225 -29.81 -13.56 -18.34
CA TYR A 225 -30.86 -14.44 -17.84
C TYR A 225 -30.77 -14.58 -16.32
N THR A 226 -29.60 -14.96 -15.79
CA THR A 226 -29.42 -15.21 -14.35
C THR A 226 -29.69 -13.98 -13.49
N ILE A 227 -29.19 -12.79 -13.86
CA ILE A 227 -29.36 -11.59 -13.04
C ILE A 227 -30.81 -11.09 -13.03
N LEU A 228 -31.53 -11.26 -14.13
CA LEU A 228 -32.94 -10.86 -14.22
C LEU A 228 -33.83 -11.91 -13.56
N TYR A 229 -33.58 -13.19 -13.80
CA TYR A 229 -34.32 -14.31 -13.21
C TYR A 229 -34.31 -14.25 -11.68
N ASN A 230 -33.15 -13.98 -11.06
CA ASN A 230 -33.02 -13.86 -9.60
C ASN A 230 -33.86 -12.72 -8.98
N GLN A 231 -34.46 -11.86 -9.81
CA GLN A 231 -35.36 -10.80 -9.38
C GLN A 231 -36.83 -11.18 -9.57
N MET A 232 -37.14 -12.25 -10.33
CA MET A 232 -38.49 -12.68 -10.68
C MET A 232 -39.07 -13.66 -9.65
N GLU A 233 -40.36 -13.97 -9.79
CA GLU A 233 -41.06 -14.98 -8.98
C GLU A 233 -40.67 -16.41 -9.41
N ASP A 234 -40.83 -17.37 -8.49
CA ASP A 234 -40.36 -18.76 -8.66
C ASP A 234 -41.00 -19.51 -9.85
N ASP A 235 -42.11 -19.00 -10.41
CA ASP A 235 -42.84 -19.61 -11.52
C ASP A 235 -42.57 -18.95 -12.89
N PHE A 236 -41.65 -17.98 -12.97
CA PHE A 236 -41.38 -17.20 -14.17
C PHE A 236 -41.12 -18.07 -15.42
N ASP A 237 -40.34 -19.14 -15.29
CA ASP A 237 -39.99 -20.04 -16.40
C ASP A 237 -41.19 -20.84 -16.95
N TYR A 238 -42.27 -20.98 -16.17
CA TYR A 238 -43.49 -21.68 -16.59
C TYR A 238 -44.49 -20.78 -17.31
N LEU A 239 -44.25 -19.46 -17.32
CA LEU A 239 -45.09 -18.51 -18.03
C LEU A 239 -44.87 -18.60 -19.53
N ALA A 240 -45.92 -18.25 -20.30
CA ALA A 240 -45.76 -18.06 -21.74
C ALA A 240 -44.73 -16.96 -22.03
N GLU A 241 -43.94 -17.10 -23.09
CA GLU A 241 -42.87 -16.16 -23.43
C GLU A 241 -43.34 -14.70 -23.53
N GLN A 242 -44.56 -14.46 -24.05
CA GLN A 242 -45.15 -13.12 -24.09
C GLN A 242 -45.36 -12.51 -22.70
N SER A 243 -45.75 -13.33 -21.72
CA SER A 243 -45.88 -12.90 -20.33
C SER A 243 -44.51 -12.63 -19.70
N GLN A 244 -43.50 -13.47 -19.99
CA GLN A 244 -42.13 -13.24 -19.54
C GLN A 244 -41.58 -11.93 -20.10
N ILE A 245 -41.78 -11.66 -21.40
CA ILE A 245 -41.38 -10.40 -22.05
C ILE A 245 -42.06 -9.22 -21.36
N ALA A 246 -43.37 -9.29 -21.09
CA ALA A 246 -44.09 -8.21 -20.43
C ALA A 246 -43.53 -7.90 -19.03
N ILE A 247 -43.24 -8.94 -18.23
CA ILE A 247 -42.64 -8.80 -16.89
C ILE A 247 -41.26 -8.15 -16.97
N VAL A 248 -40.42 -8.57 -17.92
CA VAL A 248 -39.09 -7.99 -18.10
C VAL A 248 -39.19 -6.52 -18.53
N LYS A 249 -40.10 -6.19 -19.46
CA LYS A 249 -40.36 -4.82 -19.94
C LYS A 249 -40.85 -3.86 -18.87
N ASP A 250 -41.56 -4.35 -17.86
CA ASP A 250 -42.01 -3.54 -16.72
C ASP A 250 -40.86 -3.10 -15.80
N ARG A 251 -39.73 -3.81 -15.86
CA ARG A 251 -38.60 -3.62 -14.94
C ARG A 251 -37.38 -2.98 -15.61
N VAL A 252 -37.00 -3.53 -16.76
CA VAL A 252 -35.82 -3.12 -17.51
C VAL A 252 -36.27 -2.18 -18.62
N SER A 253 -35.60 -1.03 -18.72
CA SER A 253 -35.81 -0.06 -19.80
C SER A 253 -34.97 -0.43 -21.02
N LYS A 254 -33.64 -0.53 -20.84
CA LYS A 254 -32.70 -0.75 -21.94
C LYS A 254 -31.50 -1.58 -21.50
N ILE A 255 -30.89 -2.30 -22.44
CA ILE A 255 -29.62 -2.99 -22.24
C ILE A 255 -28.64 -2.56 -23.32
N PHE A 256 -27.45 -2.21 -22.87
CA PHE A 256 -26.33 -1.86 -23.74
C PHE A 256 -25.20 -2.87 -23.55
N ALA A 257 -24.52 -3.25 -24.62
CA ALA A 257 -23.39 -4.16 -24.53
C ALA A 257 -22.27 -3.82 -25.49
N ARG A 258 -21.06 -4.27 -25.17
CA ARG A 258 -19.92 -4.31 -26.08
C ARG A 258 -19.15 -5.60 -25.88
N GLU A 259 -18.51 -6.08 -26.92
CA GLU A 259 -17.67 -7.29 -26.92
C GLU A 259 -16.23 -6.92 -27.28
N TYR A 260 -15.26 -7.55 -26.63
CA TYR A 260 -13.84 -7.27 -26.81
C TYR A 260 -12.97 -8.48 -26.43
N ASP A 261 -11.89 -8.72 -27.16
CA ASP A 261 -11.04 -9.89 -26.92
C ASP A 261 -10.05 -9.65 -25.77
N ASN A 262 -9.55 -8.42 -25.66
CA ASN A 262 -8.57 -8.04 -24.65
C ASN A 262 -8.87 -6.66 -24.01
N GLN A 263 -8.16 -6.36 -22.91
CA GLN A 263 -8.43 -5.18 -22.10
C GLN A 263 -8.07 -3.86 -22.82
N ASP A 264 -7.17 -3.90 -23.80
CA ASP A 264 -6.72 -2.71 -24.53
C ASP A 264 -7.76 -2.30 -25.58
N GLU A 265 -8.33 -3.27 -26.30
CA GLU A 265 -9.44 -3.05 -27.24
C GLU A 265 -10.70 -2.51 -26.57
N ARG A 266 -10.96 -2.93 -25.32
CA ARG A 266 -12.15 -2.55 -24.55
C ARG A 266 -12.46 -1.06 -24.59
N TYR A 267 -11.44 -0.20 -24.54
CA TYR A 267 -11.62 1.26 -24.46
C TYR A 267 -11.91 1.92 -25.82
N HIS A 268 -11.82 1.17 -26.90
CA HIS A 268 -12.06 1.67 -28.26
C HIS A 268 -13.35 1.13 -28.87
N ILE A 269 -14.01 0.17 -28.21
CA ILE A 269 -15.24 -0.44 -28.69
C ILE A 269 -16.44 0.22 -28.00
N PRO A 270 -17.38 0.80 -28.80
CA PRO A 270 -18.58 1.44 -28.26
C PRO A 270 -19.56 0.41 -27.70
N PHE A 271 -20.34 0.82 -26.71
CA PHE A 271 -21.56 0.15 -26.33
C PHE A 271 -22.62 0.31 -27.42
N GLU A 272 -23.34 -0.77 -27.71
CA GLU A 272 -24.50 -0.81 -28.59
C GLU A 272 -25.76 -1.09 -27.76
N GLU A 273 -26.88 -0.47 -28.12
CA GLU A 273 -28.20 -0.82 -27.56
C GLU A 273 -28.60 -2.20 -28.11
N VAL A 274 -28.56 -3.23 -27.26
CA VAL A 274 -28.87 -4.61 -27.66
C VAL A 274 -30.29 -5.03 -27.34
N TRP A 275 -30.96 -4.33 -26.42
CA TRP A 275 -32.36 -4.59 -26.06
C TRP A 275 -33.03 -3.32 -25.53
N ASN A 276 -34.32 -3.16 -25.83
CA ASN A 276 -35.12 -1.99 -25.45
C ASN A 276 -36.58 -2.38 -25.21
N SER A 277 -37.12 -2.02 -24.04
CA SER A 277 -38.46 -2.42 -23.62
C SER A 277 -39.56 -1.91 -24.54
N GLU A 278 -39.35 -0.76 -25.18
CA GLU A 278 -40.34 -0.13 -26.06
C GLU A 278 -40.44 -0.85 -27.41
N THR A 279 -39.34 -1.44 -27.90
CA THR A 279 -39.24 -1.91 -29.30
C THR A 279 -38.98 -3.40 -29.44
N SER A 280 -38.40 -4.05 -28.44
CA SER A 280 -38.00 -5.46 -28.52
C SER A 280 -39.18 -6.40 -28.35
N ASN A 281 -39.24 -7.46 -29.18
CA ASN A 281 -40.26 -8.51 -29.11
C ASN A 281 -39.72 -9.85 -28.59
N ASN A 282 -38.47 -9.84 -28.12
CA ASN A 282 -37.73 -11.00 -27.64
C ASN A 282 -37.26 -10.73 -26.20
N LEU A 283 -36.86 -11.78 -25.50
CA LEU A 283 -36.25 -11.68 -24.18
C LEU A 283 -34.80 -11.16 -24.30
N PRO A 284 -34.29 -10.39 -23.31
CA PRO A 284 -32.99 -9.73 -23.46
C PRO A 284 -31.81 -10.68 -23.63
N TRP A 285 -31.84 -11.87 -23.02
CA TRP A 285 -30.78 -12.87 -23.17
C TRP A 285 -30.74 -13.51 -24.56
N GLN A 286 -31.79 -13.38 -25.37
CA GLN A 286 -31.82 -13.86 -26.76
C GLN A 286 -31.13 -12.88 -27.73
N CYS A 287 -30.79 -11.67 -27.28
CA CYS A 287 -30.17 -10.63 -28.12
C CYS A 287 -28.64 -10.76 -28.24
N PHE A 288 -28.03 -11.65 -27.47
CA PHE A 288 -26.59 -11.88 -27.48
C PHE A 288 -26.24 -13.06 -28.40
N LYS A 289 -25.17 -12.93 -29.18
CA LYS A 289 -24.65 -14.04 -29.99
C LYS A 289 -24.02 -15.09 -29.07
N HIS A 290 -24.14 -16.36 -29.46
CA HIS A 290 -23.53 -17.50 -28.76
C HIS A 290 -22.02 -17.55 -28.95
#